data_AF-A0A365K763-F1
#
_entry.id   AF-A0A365K763-F1
#
_cell.length_a   1.000
_cell.length_b   1.000
_cell.length_c   1.000
_cell.angle_alpha   90.00
_cell.angle_beta   90.00
_cell.angle_gamma   90.00
#
_symmetry.space_group_name_H-M   'P 1'
#
loop_
_entity.id
_entity.type
_entity.pdbx_description
1 polymer ?
#
loop_
_entity_poly.entity_id
_entity_poly.type
_entity_poly.pdbx_seq_one_letter_code
_entity_poly.pdbx_strand_id
1 'polypeptide(L)' 'MGIDNKPEERYTSRSEREEIGRRTNAGFARVERVEVDEGANDLPTGAVGEKLSEEEIRRRVGEGNFETAKDDRQSNSINS' A
#
# COMPACT_ATOMS: atom_id res chain seq x y z
N MET A 1 4.13 -14.92 -11.74
CA MET A 1 4.02 -13.71 -12.58
C MET A 1 5.10 -12.76 -12.10
N GLY A 2 6.19 -12.63 -12.87
CA GLY A 2 7.27 -11.71 -12.51
C GLY A 2 6.78 -10.27 -12.68
N ILE A 3 7.14 -9.38 -11.77
CA ILE A 3 6.93 -7.95 -12.02
C ILE A 3 7.98 -7.54 -13.05
N ASP A 4 7.63 -7.66 -14.33
CA ASP A 4 8.41 -7.14 -15.44
C ASP A 4 8.24 -5.61 -15.45
N ASN A 5 9.12 -4.93 -14.73
CA ASN A 5 9.22 -3.46 -14.71
C ASN A 5 10.68 -3.03 -14.57
N LYS A 6 11.57 -3.65 -15.35
CA LYS A 6 12.95 -3.17 -15.35
C LYS A 6 13.01 -1.83 -16.10
N PRO A 7 13.80 -0.85 -15.65
CA PRO A 7 13.90 0.45 -16.32
C PRO A 7 14.33 0.33 -17.79
N GLU A 8 15.09 -0.72 -18.15
CA GLU A 8 15.43 -1.06 -19.54
C GLU A 8 14.21 -1.38 -20.44
N GLU A 9 13.11 -1.85 -19.86
CA GLU A 9 11.90 -2.23 -20.61
C GLU A 9 10.97 -1.04 -20.86
N ARG A 10 11.10 0.04 -20.06
CA ARG A 10 10.25 1.23 -20.12
C ARG A 10 10.88 2.43 -20.82
N TYR A 11 12.20 2.54 -20.83
CA TYR A 11 12.92 3.68 -21.41
C TYR A 11 13.86 3.22 -22.50
N THR A 12 13.68 3.77 -23.71
CA THR A 12 14.33 3.29 -24.93
C THR A 12 15.77 3.78 -25.07
N SER A 13 16.18 4.81 -24.32
CA SER A 13 17.54 5.36 -24.41
C SER A 13 18.29 5.35 -23.07
N ARG A 14 19.61 5.12 -23.14
CA ARG A 14 20.52 5.20 -21.99
C ARG A 14 20.53 6.60 -21.38
N SER A 15 20.53 7.63 -22.22
CA SER A 15 20.58 9.04 -21.81
C SER A 15 19.37 9.44 -20.96
N GLU A 16 18.18 9.01 -21.36
CA GLU A 16 16.93 9.23 -20.64
C GLU A 16 16.95 8.54 -19.27
N ARG A 17 17.44 7.30 -19.20
CA ARG A 17 17.58 6.58 -17.92
C ARG A 17 18.53 7.30 -16.96
N GLU A 18 19.67 7.79 -17.46
CA GLU A 18 20.62 8.52 -16.64
C GLU A 18 20.08 9.89 -16.18
N GLU A 19 19.31 10.59 -17.01
CA GLU A 19 18.67 11.86 -16.65
C GLU A 19 17.63 11.66 -15.54
N ILE A 20 16.78 10.64 -15.67
CA ILE A 20 15.78 10.28 -14.67
C ILE A 20 16.48 9.88 -13.36
N GLY A 21 17.57 9.11 -13.44
CA GLY A 21 18.38 8.72 -12.29
C GLY A 21 18.93 9.95 -11.55
N ARG A 22 19.52 10.91 -12.27
CA ARG A 22 20.03 12.16 -11.69
C ARG A 22 18.93 12.98 -11.01
N ARG A 23 17.78 13.14 -11.68
CA ARG A 23 16.64 13.90 -11.14
C ARG A 23 16.07 13.25 -9.88
N THR A 24 15.93 11.93 -9.91
CA THR A 24 15.43 11.12 -8.78
C THR A 24 16.38 11.22 -7.59
N ASN A 25 17.68 11.04 -7.81
CA ASN A 25 18.69 11.12 -6.76
C ASN A 25 18.74 12.53 -6.11
N ALA A 26 18.61 13.58 -6.92
CA ALA A 26 18.53 14.95 -6.41
C ALA A 26 17.27 15.19 -5.57
N GLY A 27 16.15 14.52 -5.88
CA GLY A 27 14.93 14.55 -5.08
C GLY A 27 15.13 13.87 -3.71
N PHE A 28 15.73 12.68 -3.70
CA PHE A 28 16.00 11.95 -2.47
C PHE A 28 16.99 12.66 -1.55
N ALA A 29 18.08 13.21 -2.11
CA ALA A 29 19.06 13.97 -1.34
C ALA A 29 18.46 15.21 -0.65
N ARG A 30 17.36 15.77 -1.19
CA ARG A 30 16.65 16.89 -0.56
C ARG A 30 15.84 16.47 0.64
N VAL A 31 15.24 15.28 0.62
CA VAL A 31 14.35 14.79 1.70
C VAL A 31 15.09 14.02 2.79
N GLU A 32 16.23 13.40 2.47
CA GLU A 32 17.02 12.59 3.42
C GLU A 32 17.58 13.42 4.58
N ARG A 33 17.85 14.71 4.36
CA ARG A 33 18.41 15.62 5.37
C ARG A 33 17.36 16.54 6.01
N VAL A 34 16.09 16.34 5.69
CA VAL A 34 15.03 17.10 6.36
C VAL A 34 14.88 16.49 7.74
N GLU A 35 15.30 17.24 8.76
CA GLU A 35 14.92 16.95 10.14
C GLU A 35 13.39 16.98 10.20
N VAL A 36 12.81 15.81 10.43
CA VAL A 36 11.39 15.67 10.72
C VAL A 36 11.16 16.13 12.15
N ASP A 37 10.16 17.00 12.34
CA ASP A 37 9.77 17.49 13.66
C ASP A 37 9.59 16.34 14.65
N GLU A 38 9.95 16.58 15.93
CA GLU A 38 9.71 15.62 17.00
C GLU A 38 8.22 15.25 17.04
N GLY A 39 7.92 13.95 16.86
CA GLY A 39 6.54 13.43 16.78
C GLY A 39 5.99 13.24 15.35
N ALA A 40 6.72 13.60 14.28
CA ALA A 40 6.28 13.31 12.90
C ALA A 40 6.19 11.80 12.59
N ASN A 41 6.82 10.95 13.41
CA ASN A 41 6.74 9.49 13.36
C ASN A 41 5.87 8.90 14.50
N ASP A 42 5.12 9.72 15.25
CA ASP A 42 4.18 9.21 16.24
C ASP A 42 3.01 8.55 15.52
N LEU A 43 3.19 7.27 15.20
CA LEU A 43 2.10 6.39 14.84
C LEU A 43 1.11 6.43 16.01
N PRO A 44 -0.17 6.71 15.79
CA PRO A 44 -1.15 6.70 16.86
C PRO A 44 -1.21 5.29 17.46
N THR A 45 -0.55 5.10 18.60
CA THR A 45 -0.57 3.86 19.39
C THR A 45 -1.78 3.81 20.32
N GLY A 46 -2.74 4.72 20.13
CA GLY A 46 -3.99 4.74 20.88
C GLY A 46 -4.78 3.44 20.69
N ALA A 47 -5.78 3.23 21.55
CA ALA A 47 -6.66 2.09 21.41
C ALA A 47 -7.26 2.07 19.99
N VAL A 48 -7.04 0.98 19.26
CA VAL A 48 -7.80 0.68 18.04
C VAL A 48 -9.26 0.76 18.45
N GLY A 49 -10.07 1.54 17.73
CA GLY A 49 -11.45 1.84 18.09
C GLY A 49 -12.27 0.60 18.45
N GLU A 50 -13.39 0.80 19.14
CA GLU A 50 -14.23 -0.29 19.63
C GLU A 50 -14.58 -1.28 18.51
N LYS A 51 -14.49 -2.57 18.83
CA LYS A 51 -14.93 -3.63 17.92
C LYS A 51 -16.40 -3.41 17.60
N LEU A 52 -16.73 -3.39 16.31
CA LEU A 52 -18.12 -3.31 15.86
C LEU A 52 -18.90 -4.54 16.33
N SER A 53 -20.17 -4.36 16.66
CA SER A 53 -21.07 -5.49 16.90
C SER A 53 -21.29 -6.27 15.61
N GLU A 54 -21.62 -7.56 15.71
CA GLU A 54 -21.91 -8.37 14.53
C GLU A 54 -23.07 -7.82 13.69
N GLU A 55 -24.07 -7.23 14.34
CA GLU A 55 -25.19 -6.59 13.64
C GLU A 55 -24.71 -5.40 12.79
N GLU A 56 -23.79 -4.60 13.33
CA GLU A 56 -23.21 -3.47 12.61
C GLU A 56 -22.33 -3.94 11.44
N ILE A 57 -21.58 -5.02 11.64
CA ILE A 57 -20.78 -5.64 10.58
C ILE A 57 -21.71 -6.18 9.49
N ARG A 58 -22.75 -6.95 9.84
CA ARG A 58 -23.77 -7.47 8.92
C ARG A 58 -24.43 -6.36 8.10
N ARG A 59 -24.80 -5.24 8.75
CA ARG A 59 -25.38 -4.08 8.07
C ARG A 59 -24.43 -3.46 7.04
N ARG A 60 -23.13 -3.42 7.33
CA ARG A 60 -22.12 -2.82 6.44
C ARG A 60 -21.72 -3.71 5.28
N VAL A 61 -21.47 -4.99 5.53
CA VAL A 61 -20.94 -5.91 4.51
C VAL A 61 -22.03 -6.69 3.78
N GLY A 62 -23.24 -6.76 4.36
CA GLY A 62 -24.35 -7.58 3.88
C GLY A 62 -24.31 -9.01 4.42
N GLU A 63 -25.47 -9.64 4.58
CA GLU A 63 -25.61 -10.98 5.17
C GLU A 63 -24.83 -12.06 4.42
N GLY A 64 -24.90 -12.07 3.09
CA GLY A 64 -24.18 -13.04 2.25
C GLY A 64 -22.67 -12.96 2.45
N ASN A 65 -22.09 -11.76 2.48
CA ASN A 65 -20.66 -11.57 2.70
C ASN A 65 -20.25 -11.86 4.14
N PHE A 66 -21.10 -11.51 5.12
CA PHE A 66 -20.83 -11.76 6.53
C PHE A 66 -20.73 -13.25 6.84
N GLU A 67 -21.63 -14.07 6.29
CA GLU A 67 -21.60 -15.52 6.48
C GLU A 67 -20.47 -16.18 5.67
N THR A 68 -20.24 -15.71 4.45
CA THR A 68 -19.16 -16.16 3.57
C THR A 68 -17.78 -15.92 4.19
N ALA A 69 -17.56 -14.77 4.82
CA ALA A 69 -16.30 -14.41 5.46
C ALA A 69 -15.97 -15.24 6.72
N LYS A 70 -16.92 -16.01 7.26
CA LYS A 70 -16.70 -16.91 8.41
C LYS A 70 -16.16 -18.27 8.01
N ASP A 71 -16.19 -18.64 6.73
CA ASP A 71 -15.67 -19.91 6.25
C ASP A 71 -14.23 -19.73 5.76
N ASP A 72 -13.26 -20.14 6.59
CA ASP A 72 -11.82 -20.08 6.29
C ASP A 72 -11.41 -20.92 5.04
N ARG A 73 -12.33 -21.72 4.49
CA ARG A 73 -12.10 -22.50 3.26
C ARG A 73 -12.38 -21.70 1.98
N GLN A 74 -12.79 -20.45 2.11
CA GLN A 74 -12.99 -19.54 0.99
C GLN A 74 -11.64 -19.13 0.39
N SER A 75 -11.32 -19.70 -0.76
CA SER A 75 -10.26 -19.18 -1.62
C SER A 75 -10.74 -17.87 -2.24
N ASN A 76 -10.14 -16.74 -1.84
CA ASN A 76 -10.31 -15.45 -2.49
C ASN A 76 -9.71 -15.50 -3.91
N SER A 77 -10.39 -16.19 -4.84
CA SER A 77 -10.06 -16.18 -6.26
C SER A 77 -10.56 -14.86 -6.83
N ILE A 78 -9.69 -13.83 -6.82
CA ILE A 78 -10.00 -12.53 -7.42
C ILE A 78 -9.85 -12.55 -8.96
N ASN A 79 -9.46 -13.68 -9.56
CA ASN A 79 -9.49 -13.88 -11.01
C ASN A 79 -9.69 -15.37 -11.34
N SER A 80 -10.91 -15.75 -11.73
CA SER A 80 -11.17 -16.97 -12.49
C SER A 80 -11.45 -16.61 -13.94
#